data_AF-A0A2V7GF09-F1
#
_entry.id   AF-A0A2V7GF09-F1
#
_cell.length_a   1.000
_cell.length_b   1.000
_cell.length_c   1.000
_cell.angle_alpha   90.00
_cell.angle_beta   90.00
_cell.angle_gamma   90.00
#
_symmetry.space_group_name_H-M   'P 1'
#
loop_
_entity.id
_entity.type
_entity.pdbx_description
1 polymer ?
#
loop_
_entity_poly.entity_id
_entity_poly.type
_entity_poly.pdbx_seq_one_letter_code
_entity_poly.pdbx_strand_id
1 'polypeptide(L)'
;NLYREQRILQQTNAGGAVILLSYDFHRRRYFLGYVTRERRESFETDSLGALVILAAAVTVDEIFLNNVGSFPDPLMITDVTVRLTRLTQARLTVAVHDFFSVCPSWSLLNDEGRFCAVPSIARCRRCLPNIGGEVRAITGCDDIDRWRAAWGDCLREATSILCFSGSSRDLVARAYPNLGQDKFVVQPHVVDYLERHALPSNLHRRLHIGVVGEITKHKGAAIVSEMARLIRQRHLPAQITVIGRLEGGRESGGLRILGPYRRSELPHLIEQCGANVFLLPSIWPETFSYVAEELMRLGVPLAVFNLGAPAERVAQYEHGLVLDRVEAAHALEQLLAFHADLRARRA
;
A
#
# COMPACT_ATOMS: atom_id res chain seq x y z
N ASN A 1 12.77 4.15 -0.15
CA ASN A 1 11.42 4.75 -0.07
C ASN A 1 11.42 5.98 -0.98
N LEU A 2 10.83 5.90 -2.19
CA LEU A 2 10.88 6.96 -3.19
C LEU A 2 10.17 8.24 -2.72
N TYR A 3 9.00 8.09 -2.11
CA TYR A 3 8.20 9.20 -1.58
C TYR A 3 8.97 10.01 -0.54
N ARG A 4 9.68 9.34 0.37
CA ARG A 4 10.57 9.99 1.34
C ARG A 4 11.64 10.83 0.66
N GLU A 5 12.35 10.28 -0.33
CA GLU A 5 13.41 11.04 -1.01
C GLU A 5 12.84 12.23 -1.79
N GLN A 6 11.69 12.09 -2.44
CA GLN A 6 10.99 13.21 -3.10
C GLN A 6 10.64 14.32 -2.11
N ARG A 7 10.13 13.98 -0.92
CA ARG A 7 9.80 14.97 0.11
C ARG A 7 11.05 15.66 0.67
N ILE A 8 12.14 14.91 0.90
CA ILE A 8 13.42 15.50 1.31
C ILE A 8 13.91 16.50 0.27
N LEU A 9 13.88 16.13 -1.02
CA LEU A 9 14.28 17.01 -2.12
C LEU A 9 13.42 18.26 -2.21
N GLN A 10 12.09 18.14 -2.03
CA GLN A 10 11.20 19.30 -2.01
C GLN A 10 11.58 20.30 -0.90
N GLN A 11 11.85 19.79 0.31
CA GLN A 11 12.22 20.63 1.46
C GLN A 11 13.60 21.28 1.28
N THR A 12 14.59 20.52 0.81
CA THR A 12 15.95 21.07 0.62
C THR A 12 16.02 22.04 -0.57
N ASN A 13 15.24 21.81 -1.62
CA ASN A 13 15.14 22.76 -2.75
C ASN A 13 14.46 24.08 -2.35
N ALA A 14 13.57 24.06 -1.36
CA ALA A 14 12.98 25.25 -0.76
C ALA A 14 13.94 25.99 0.21
N GLY A 15 15.18 25.52 0.36
CA GLY A 15 16.18 26.10 1.26
C GLY A 15 16.12 25.57 2.69
N GLY A 16 15.25 24.58 2.97
CA GLY A 16 15.13 23.96 4.27
C GLY A 16 16.22 22.92 4.57
N ALA A 17 16.30 22.53 5.84
CA ALA A 17 17.11 21.40 6.31
C ALA A 17 16.20 20.29 6.83
N VAL A 18 16.58 19.04 6.59
CA VAL A 18 15.81 17.86 7.03
C VAL A 18 16.64 17.03 8.00
N ILE A 19 16.08 16.75 9.17
CA ILE A 19 16.56 15.72 10.08
C ILE A 19 15.73 14.45 9.83
N LEU A 20 16.36 13.44 9.23
CA LEU A 20 15.75 12.16 8.94
C LEU A 20 16.09 11.14 10.04
N LEU A 21 15.08 10.75 10.82
CA LEU A 21 15.18 9.56 11.66
C LEU A 21 14.91 8.30 10.84
N SER A 22 15.79 7.32 10.93
CA SER A 22 15.59 5.98 10.36
C SER A 22 16.17 4.90 11.28
N TYR A 23 15.79 3.65 11.04
CA TYR A 23 16.32 2.49 11.75
C TYR A 23 16.86 1.48 10.74
N ASP A 24 18.08 1.01 10.97
CA ASP A 24 18.67 -0.09 10.20
C ASP A 24 18.48 -1.39 10.98
N PHE A 25 17.66 -2.29 10.43
CA PHE A 25 17.33 -3.56 11.05
C PHE A 25 18.55 -4.51 11.16
N HIS A 26 19.47 -4.46 10.20
CA HIS A 26 20.65 -5.32 10.20
C HIS A 26 21.68 -4.85 11.22
N ARG A 27 21.87 -3.53 11.34
CA ARG A 27 22.80 -2.94 12.31
C ARG A 27 22.20 -2.80 13.71
N ARG A 28 20.87 -2.86 13.82
CA ARG A 28 20.09 -2.63 15.04
C ARG A 28 20.34 -1.27 15.69
N ARG A 29 20.40 -0.24 14.85
CA ARG A 29 20.79 1.12 15.25
C ARG A 29 19.88 2.16 14.60
N TYR A 30 19.66 3.25 15.32
CA TYR A 30 19.00 4.42 14.77
C TYR A 30 20.03 5.28 14.02
N PHE A 31 19.56 5.90 12.95
CA PHE A 31 20.34 6.83 12.15
C PHE A 31 19.61 8.17 12.06
N LEU A 32 20.34 9.23 12.36
CA LEU A 32 19.93 10.62 12.17
C LEU A 32 20.66 11.17 10.95
N GLY A 33 19.93 11.30 9.84
CA GLY A 33 20.42 11.97 8.65
C GLY A 33 20.20 13.47 8.76
N TYR A 34 21.22 14.28 8.51
CA TYR A 34 21.07 15.73 8.31
C TYR A 34 21.24 16.03 6.82
N VAL A 35 20.19 16.55 6.20
CA VAL A 35 20.15 16.78 4.75
C VAL A 35 19.81 18.23 4.45
N THR A 36 20.69 18.90 3.71
CA THR A 36 20.46 20.20 3.09
C THR A 36 20.71 20.08 1.58
N ARG A 37 20.65 21.20 0.85
CA ARG A 37 21.00 21.22 -0.58
C ARG A 37 22.47 20.86 -0.84
N GLU A 38 23.36 21.19 0.08
CA GLU A 38 24.81 21.09 -0.10
C GLU A 38 25.44 19.94 0.69
N ARG A 39 24.75 19.48 1.75
CA ARG A 39 25.31 18.54 2.73
C ARG A 39 24.35 17.40 2.99
N ARG A 40 24.88 16.18 3.03
CA ARG A 40 24.15 14.99 3.51
C ARG A 40 25.06 14.21 4.45
N GLU A 41 24.71 14.22 5.73
CA GLU A 41 25.44 13.51 6.77
C GLU A 41 24.53 12.55 7.51
N SER A 42 25.13 11.55 8.16
CA SER A 42 24.42 10.55 8.93
C SER A 42 25.17 10.25 10.21
N PHE A 43 24.44 10.25 11.32
CA PHE A 43 24.94 9.97 12.66
C PHE A 43 24.23 8.72 13.21
N GLU A 44 24.98 7.83 13.85
CA GLU A 44 24.44 6.62 14.47
C GLU A 44 24.13 6.86 15.95
N THR A 45 23.04 6.28 16.46
CA THR A 45 22.71 6.29 17.88
C THR A 45 21.91 5.05 18.29
N ASP A 46 22.01 4.62 19.54
CA ASP A 46 21.11 3.64 20.16
C ASP A 46 19.93 4.26 20.89
N SER A 47 19.90 5.59 21.04
CA SER A 47 18.92 6.28 21.87
C SER A 47 18.17 7.34 21.08
N LEU A 48 16.85 7.33 21.21
CA LEU A 48 16.00 8.41 20.69
C LEU A 48 16.02 9.65 21.59
N GLY A 49 16.66 9.59 22.77
CA GLY A 49 16.88 10.76 23.61
C GLY A 49 17.66 11.87 22.89
N ALA A 50 18.56 11.50 21.97
CA ALA A 50 19.27 12.46 21.12
C ALA A 50 18.32 13.35 20.30
N LEU A 51 17.18 12.83 19.85
CA LEU A 51 16.19 13.62 19.11
C LEU A 51 15.57 14.71 19.98
N VAL A 52 15.26 14.40 21.24
CA VAL A 52 14.66 15.36 22.16
C VAL A 52 15.64 16.49 22.47
N ILE A 53 16.91 16.16 22.66
CA ILE A 53 17.98 17.15 22.86
C ILE A 53 18.13 18.04 21.62
N LEU A 54 18.18 17.45 20.43
CA LEU A 54 18.27 18.19 19.17
C LEU A 54 17.06 19.10 18.97
N ALA A 55 15.85 18.59 19.19
CA ALA A 55 14.61 19.34 19.06
C ALA A 55 14.50 20.50 20.07
N ALA A 56 15.13 20.40 21.24
CA ALA A 56 15.23 21.51 22.18
C ALA A 56 16.25 22.58 21.75
N ALA A 57 17.22 22.22 20.90
CA ALA A 57 18.32 23.09 20.50
C ALA A 57 18.10 23.79 19.15
N VAL A 58 17.10 23.38 18.37
CA VAL A 58 16.81 23.94 17.03
C VAL A 58 15.34 24.28 16.88
N THR A 59 15.04 25.24 16.01
CA THR A 59 13.67 25.49 15.57
C THR A 59 13.23 24.39 14.60
N VAL A 60 12.04 23.83 14.85
CA VAL A 60 11.44 22.80 13.99
C VAL A 60 10.09 23.30 13.51
N ASP A 61 9.94 23.52 12.21
CA ASP A 61 8.68 24.02 11.63
C ASP A 61 7.65 22.90 11.38
N GLU A 62 8.13 21.72 11.02
CA GLU A 62 7.31 20.57 10.64
C GLU A 62 7.91 19.26 11.14
N ILE A 63 7.05 18.38 11.66
CA ILE A 63 7.34 16.97 11.88
C ILE A 63 6.50 16.15 10.91
N PHE A 64 7.15 15.33 10.11
CA PHE A 64 6.48 14.46 9.14
C PHE A 64 6.65 12.98 9.54
N LEU A 65 5.59 12.39 10.10
CA LEU A 65 5.57 10.98 10.45
C LEU A 65 5.23 10.15 9.20
N ASN A 66 6.28 9.67 8.54
CA ASN A 66 6.17 8.93 7.28
C ASN A 66 5.72 7.47 7.49
N ASN A 67 6.40 6.71 8.34
CA ASN A 67 6.06 5.31 8.62
C ASN A 67 6.80 4.85 9.89
N VAL A 68 6.26 3.90 10.64
CA VAL A 68 6.88 3.36 11.86
C VAL A 68 7.17 1.85 11.81
N GLY A 69 6.71 1.13 10.80
CA GLY A 69 6.79 -0.33 10.72
C GLY A 69 8.21 -0.88 10.56
N SER A 70 9.21 -0.05 10.24
CA SER A 70 10.62 -0.44 10.22
C SER A 70 11.31 -0.33 11.57
N PHE A 71 10.67 0.29 12.57
CA PHE A 71 11.26 0.50 13.89
C PHE A 71 10.96 -0.69 14.83
N PRO A 72 11.85 -1.01 15.78
CA PRO A 72 11.66 -2.14 16.69
C PRO A 72 10.43 -2.01 17.59
N ASP A 73 10.12 -0.78 17.99
CA ASP A 73 8.93 -0.45 18.77
C ASP A 73 8.17 0.69 18.08
N PRO A 74 7.18 0.37 17.23
CA PRO A 74 6.38 1.35 16.53
C PRO A 74 5.63 2.31 17.47
N LEU A 75 5.16 1.84 18.63
CA LEU A 75 4.40 2.67 19.57
C LEU A 75 5.30 3.69 20.26
N MET A 76 6.53 3.30 20.58
CA MET A 76 7.51 4.23 21.13
C MET A 76 7.84 5.36 20.14
N ILE A 77 7.87 5.10 18.82
CA ILE A 77 8.02 6.17 17.81
C ILE A 77 6.81 7.11 17.81
N THR A 78 5.58 6.60 18.01
CA THR A 78 4.40 7.47 18.14
C THR A 78 4.49 8.37 19.39
N ASP A 79 4.95 7.85 20.53
CA ASP A 79 5.14 8.64 21.76
C ASP A 79 6.23 9.71 21.57
N VAL A 80 7.38 9.36 20.99
CA VAL A 80 8.44 10.33 20.67
C VAL A 80 7.91 11.41 19.73
N THR A 81 7.11 11.05 18.72
CA THR A 81 6.51 12.03 17.79
C THR A 81 5.62 13.03 18.54
N VAL A 82 4.76 12.56 19.44
CA VAL A 82 3.91 13.42 20.29
C VAL A 82 4.77 14.35 21.16
N ARG A 83 5.80 13.82 21.81
CA ARG A 83 6.70 14.61 22.67
C ARG A 83 7.43 15.69 21.88
N LEU A 84 7.98 15.34 20.70
CA LEU A 84 8.65 16.30 19.84
C LEU A 84 7.69 17.39 19.39
N THR A 85 6.49 17.02 18.95
CA THR A 85 5.45 17.98 18.52
C THR A 85 5.11 18.97 19.64
N ARG A 86 4.93 18.49 20.86
CA ARG A 86 4.64 19.35 22.03
C ARG A 86 5.85 20.19 22.45
N LEU A 87 7.06 19.67 22.35
CA LEU A 87 8.27 20.40 22.73
C LEU A 87 8.57 21.54 21.76
N THR A 88 8.43 21.30 20.45
CA THR A 88 8.79 22.26 19.41
C THR A 88 7.62 23.12 18.94
N GLN A 89 6.39 22.73 19.26
CA GLN A 89 5.15 23.32 18.70
C GLN A 89 5.11 23.25 17.15
N ALA A 90 5.87 22.32 16.55
CA ALA A 90 5.91 22.11 15.12
C ALA A 90 4.56 21.61 14.58
N ARG A 91 4.29 21.88 13.29
CA ARG A 91 3.15 21.25 12.61
C ARG A 91 3.43 19.76 12.44
N LEU A 92 2.53 18.91 12.92
CA LEU A 92 2.64 17.46 12.75
C LEU A 92 1.77 17.00 11.58
N THR A 93 2.39 16.34 10.60
CA THR A 93 1.69 15.62 9.53
C THR A 93 1.94 14.13 9.68
N VAL A 94 0.85 13.34 9.75
CA VAL A 94 0.91 11.88 9.78
C VAL A 94 0.46 11.33 8.44
N ALA A 95 1.32 10.61 7.74
CA ALA A 95 1.01 10.03 6.43
C ALA A 95 0.53 8.58 6.52
N VAL A 96 -0.66 8.31 5.98
CA VAL A 96 -1.32 7.00 6.01
C VAL A 96 -0.88 6.17 4.80
N HIS A 97 0.38 5.74 4.79
CA HIS A 97 0.91 4.86 3.74
C HIS A 97 0.39 3.41 3.83
N ASP A 98 -0.03 3.02 5.03
CA ASP A 98 -0.64 1.74 5.38
C ASP A 98 -1.58 1.97 6.58
N PHE A 99 -2.16 0.89 7.12
CA PHE A 99 -3.07 0.97 8.27
C PHE A 99 -2.43 0.56 9.59
N PHE A 100 -1.10 0.70 9.73
CA PHE A 100 -0.44 0.52 11.04
C PHE A 100 -1.08 1.42 12.10
N SER A 101 -1.56 2.61 11.76
CA SER A 101 -2.27 3.46 12.73
C SER A 101 -3.57 2.84 13.24
N VAL A 102 -4.24 1.98 12.47
CA VAL A 102 -5.54 1.40 12.83
C VAL A 102 -5.41 0.06 13.57
N CYS A 103 -4.44 -0.76 13.17
CA CYS A 103 -4.23 -2.12 13.67
C CYS A 103 -2.78 -2.57 13.40
N PRO A 104 -2.17 -3.37 14.31
CA PRO A 104 -0.89 -4.03 14.01
C PRO A 104 -0.92 -4.87 12.73
N SER A 105 -2.08 -5.47 12.41
CA SER A 105 -2.34 -6.03 11.07
C SER A 105 -2.59 -4.88 10.09
N TRP A 106 -1.50 -4.31 9.58
CA TRP A 106 -1.51 -3.16 8.66
C TRP A 106 -2.30 -3.40 7.36
N SER A 107 -2.56 -4.66 7.04
CA SER A 107 -3.37 -5.06 5.90
C SER A 107 -4.88 -5.05 6.17
N LEU A 108 -5.29 -4.86 7.43
CA LEU A 108 -6.68 -4.95 7.90
C LEU A 108 -7.36 -6.29 7.55
N LEU A 109 -6.55 -7.34 7.33
CA LEU A 109 -7.03 -8.71 7.26
C LEU A 109 -7.20 -9.25 8.67
N ASN A 110 -8.34 -9.90 8.93
CA ASN A 110 -8.60 -10.56 10.19
C ASN A 110 -7.87 -11.91 10.32
N ASP A 111 -8.12 -12.61 11.41
CA ASP A 111 -7.62 -13.94 11.72
C ASP A 111 -8.04 -15.02 10.71
N GLU A 112 -9.04 -14.74 9.88
CA GLU A 112 -9.53 -15.59 8.80
C GLU A 112 -8.96 -15.17 7.43
N GLY A 113 -8.06 -14.18 7.38
CA GLY A 113 -7.47 -13.65 6.16
C GLY A 113 -8.41 -12.80 5.30
N ARG A 114 -9.54 -12.33 5.85
CA ARG A 114 -10.53 -11.49 5.16
C ARG A 114 -10.42 -10.03 5.58
N PHE A 115 -10.62 -9.12 4.64
CA PHE A 115 -10.68 -7.70 4.95
C PHE A 115 -11.80 -7.41 5.95
N CYS A 116 -11.44 -6.85 7.10
CA CYS A 116 -12.37 -6.69 8.22
C CYS A 116 -13.18 -5.38 8.21
N ALA A 117 -12.79 -4.41 7.37
CA ALA A 117 -13.39 -3.09 7.29
C ALA A 117 -13.51 -2.35 8.64
N VAL A 118 -12.53 -2.57 9.53
CA VAL A 118 -12.42 -1.94 10.86
C VAL A 118 -13.71 -2.15 11.67
N PRO A 119 -13.94 -3.37 12.19
CA PRO A 119 -15.16 -3.69 12.93
C PRO A 119 -15.14 -3.06 14.33
N SER A 120 -16.15 -3.38 15.15
CA SER A 120 -16.19 -2.94 16.54
C SER A 120 -14.94 -3.36 17.32
N ILE A 121 -14.55 -2.53 18.30
CA ILE A 121 -13.36 -2.80 19.13
C ILE A 121 -13.44 -4.16 19.82
N ALA A 122 -14.63 -4.60 20.23
CA ALA A 122 -14.87 -5.91 20.82
C ALA A 122 -14.50 -7.06 19.86
N ARG A 123 -14.74 -6.92 18.55
CA ARG A 123 -14.30 -7.91 17.56
C ARG A 123 -12.79 -7.85 17.37
N CYS A 124 -12.20 -6.66 17.35
CA CYS A 124 -10.74 -6.52 17.23
C CYS A 124 -9.98 -7.16 18.41
N ARG A 125 -10.47 -7.01 19.65
CA ARG A 125 -9.88 -7.64 20.86
C ARG A 125 -9.79 -9.16 20.76
N ARG A 126 -10.78 -9.81 20.13
CA ARG A 126 -10.77 -11.26 19.87
C ARG A 126 -9.89 -11.62 18.68
N CYS A 127 -9.90 -10.79 17.64
CA CYS A 127 -9.21 -11.05 16.39
C CYS A 127 -7.70 -10.91 16.51
N LEU A 128 -7.18 -9.79 17.05
CA LEU A 128 -5.75 -9.46 17.01
C LEU A 128 -4.86 -10.54 17.64
N PRO A 129 -5.23 -11.16 18.79
CA PRO A 129 -4.46 -12.28 19.33
C PRO A 129 -4.40 -13.50 18.40
N ASN A 130 -5.39 -13.70 17.53
CA ASN A 130 -5.43 -14.83 16.61
C ASN A 130 -4.79 -14.53 15.25
N ILE A 131 -4.37 -13.29 15.00
CA ILE A 131 -3.62 -12.93 13.78
C ILE A 131 -2.23 -13.57 13.87
N GLY A 132 -1.78 -14.18 12.76
CA GLY A 132 -0.59 -15.03 12.70
C GLY A 132 0.72 -14.39 13.21
N GLY A 133 1.72 -15.25 13.45
CA GLY A 133 2.96 -14.89 14.16
C GLY A 133 3.79 -13.75 13.56
N GLU A 134 3.70 -13.48 12.25
CA GLU A 134 4.44 -12.40 11.58
C GLU A 134 4.08 -11.02 12.13
N VAL A 135 2.79 -10.74 12.32
CA VAL A 135 2.32 -9.45 12.86
C VAL A 135 2.81 -9.27 14.30
N ARG A 136 2.72 -10.33 15.12
CA ARG A 136 3.22 -10.33 16.50
C ARG A 136 4.74 -10.13 16.56
N ALA A 137 5.50 -10.77 15.66
CA ALA A 137 6.96 -10.67 15.61
C ALA A 137 7.44 -9.27 15.20
N ILE A 138 6.69 -8.58 14.33
CA ILE A 138 7.04 -7.22 13.87
C ILE A 138 6.65 -6.15 14.90
N THR A 139 5.50 -6.30 15.55
CA THR A 139 4.92 -5.21 16.35
C THR A 139 5.06 -5.37 17.85
N GLY A 140 5.26 -6.59 18.34
CA GLY A 140 5.32 -6.88 19.78
C GLY A 140 4.03 -6.52 20.54
N CYS A 141 2.92 -6.26 19.86
CA CYS A 141 1.67 -5.79 20.46
C CYS A 141 0.46 -6.58 19.94
N ASP A 142 -0.21 -7.29 20.85
CA ASP A 142 -1.46 -8.01 20.60
C ASP A 142 -2.67 -7.38 21.31
N ASP A 143 -2.49 -6.17 21.85
CA ASP A 143 -3.53 -5.37 22.51
C ASP A 143 -3.98 -4.21 21.59
N ILE A 144 -5.17 -4.36 21.02
CA ILE A 144 -5.73 -3.35 20.11
C ILE A 144 -6.09 -2.04 20.83
N ASP A 145 -6.44 -2.08 22.11
CA ASP A 145 -6.82 -0.90 22.87
C ASP A 145 -5.59 -0.04 23.13
N ARG A 146 -4.49 -0.66 23.62
CA ARG A 146 -3.20 0.01 23.78
C ARG A 146 -2.73 0.59 22.45
N TRP A 147 -2.81 -0.21 21.38
CA TRP A 147 -2.39 0.22 20.05
C TRP A 147 -3.15 1.45 19.56
N ARG A 148 -4.49 1.39 19.62
CA ARG A 148 -5.32 2.50 19.16
C ARG A 148 -5.23 3.71 20.09
N ALA A 149 -5.02 3.54 21.39
CA ALA A 149 -4.82 4.66 22.30
C ALA A 149 -3.56 5.47 21.93
N ALA A 150 -2.41 4.81 21.79
CA ALA A 150 -1.15 5.47 21.44
C ALA A 150 -1.20 6.17 20.07
N TRP A 151 -1.72 5.50 19.05
CA TRP A 151 -1.94 6.12 17.75
C TRP A 151 -2.99 7.22 17.77
N GLY A 152 -4.06 7.05 18.55
CA GLY A 152 -5.11 8.05 18.72
C GLY A 152 -4.56 9.34 19.34
N ASP A 153 -3.62 9.22 20.28
CA ASP A 153 -2.91 10.37 20.85
C ASP A 153 -2.06 11.09 19.80
N CYS A 154 -1.26 10.34 19.03
CA CYS A 154 -0.46 10.89 17.93
C CYS A 154 -1.32 11.60 16.87
N LEU A 155 -2.41 10.97 16.43
CA LEU A 155 -3.31 11.54 15.42
C LEU A 155 -4.08 12.76 15.94
N ARG A 156 -4.34 12.85 17.24
CA ARG A 156 -5.00 14.03 17.84
C ARG A 156 -4.09 15.25 17.82
N GLU A 157 -2.81 15.07 18.12
CA GLU A 157 -1.78 16.11 18.05
C GLU A 157 -1.47 16.53 16.60
N ALA A 158 -1.75 15.66 15.63
CA ALA A 158 -1.49 15.96 14.22
C ALA A 158 -2.25 17.21 13.74
N THR A 159 -1.53 18.13 13.12
CA THR A 159 -2.12 19.24 12.36
C THR A 159 -2.83 18.71 11.12
N SER A 160 -2.26 17.70 10.46
CA SER A 160 -2.90 17.03 9.32
C SER A 160 -2.66 15.51 9.29
N ILE A 161 -3.66 14.81 8.78
CA ILE A 161 -3.65 13.37 8.52
C ILE A 161 -3.72 13.21 7.00
N LEU A 162 -2.59 12.88 6.39
CA LEU A 162 -2.43 12.77 4.95
C LEU A 162 -2.82 11.37 4.48
N CYS A 163 -3.94 11.27 3.78
CA CYS A 163 -4.47 10.05 3.18
C CYS A 163 -4.28 10.07 1.66
N PHE A 164 -4.04 8.91 1.05
CA PHE A 164 -3.78 8.79 -0.40
C PHE A 164 -5.03 8.37 -1.20
N SER A 165 -6.17 8.24 -0.52
CA SER A 165 -7.48 7.88 -1.07
C SER A 165 -8.62 8.21 -0.11
N GLY A 166 -9.87 8.25 -0.62
CA GLY A 166 -11.04 8.37 0.23
C GLY A 166 -11.20 7.19 1.19
N SER A 167 -10.90 5.97 0.73
CA SER A 167 -10.97 4.74 1.49
C SER A 167 -10.00 4.74 2.67
N SER A 168 -8.76 5.21 2.47
CA SER A 168 -7.80 5.33 3.58
C SER A 168 -8.25 6.35 4.63
N ARG A 169 -8.80 7.50 4.21
CA ARG A 169 -9.45 8.45 5.13
C ARG A 169 -10.58 7.78 5.91
N ASP A 170 -11.51 7.13 5.21
CA ASP A 170 -12.72 6.57 5.81
C ASP A 170 -12.42 5.45 6.81
N LEU A 171 -11.41 4.62 6.52
CA LEU A 171 -10.97 3.54 7.42
C LEU A 171 -10.28 4.08 8.67
N VAL A 172 -9.45 5.13 8.54
CA VAL A 172 -8.83 5.78 9.72
C VAL A 172 -9.89 6.52 10.53
N ALA A 173 -10.79 7.29 9.91
CA ALA A 173 -11.89 7.97 10.58
C ALA A 173 -12.82 6.99 11.31
N ARG A 174 -13.09 5.83 10.72
CA ARG A 174 -13.86 4.76 11.37
C ARG A 174 -13.17 4.20 12.61
N ALA A 175 -11.85 4.08 12.61
CA ALA A 175 -11.08 3.65 13.78
C ALA A 175 -11.05 4.72 14.89
N TYR A 176 -11.16 6.00 14.50
CA TYR A 176 -10.99 7.18 15.34
C TYR A 176 -12.12 8.21 15.13
N PRO A 177 -13.37 7.88 15.51
CA PRO A 177 -14.54 8.71 15.19
C PRO A 177 -14.53 10.10 15.84
N ASN A 178 -13.70 10.32 16.87
CA ASN A 178 -13.58 11.58 17.59
C ASN A 178 -12.54 12.54 16.98
N LEU A 179 -11.85 12.17 15.89
CA LEU A 179 -10.94 13.09 15.19
C LEU A 179 -11.74 14.09 14.36
N GLY A 180 -11.31 15.35 14.40
CA GLY A 180 -11.87 16.41 13.57
C GLY A 180 -11.70 16.08 12.08
N GLN A 181 -12.77 16.21 11.30
CA GLN A 181 -12.76 15.91 9.87
C GLN A 181 -11.86 16.87 9.07
N ASP A 182 -11.68 18.08 9.59
CA ASP A 182 -10.80 19.13 9.08
C ASP A 182 -9.31 18.73 9.08
N LYS A 183 -8.91 17.76 9.89
CA LYS A 183 -7.53 17.25 9.91
C LYS A 183 -7.20 16.37 8.70
N PHE A 184 -8.19 15.76 8.06
CA PHE A 184 -7.94 14.80 6.98
C PHE A 184 -7.70 15.51 5.65
N VAL A 185 -6.56 15.22 5.04
CA VAL A 185 -6.19 15.70 3.70
C VAL A 185 -6.07 14.50 2.78
N VAL A 186 -6.89 14.45 1.73
CA VAL A 186 -6.80 13.39 0.72
C VAL A 186 -5.99 13.91 -0.47
N GLN A 187 -4.79 13.36 -0.65
CA GLN A 187 -3.90 13.70 -1.76
C GLN A 187 -3.26 12.41 -2.30
N PRO A 188 -3.81 11.83 -3.39
CA PRO A 188 -3.23 10.66 -4.03
C PRO A 188 -1.79 10.88 -4.49
N HIS A 189 -1.01 9.81 -4.58
CA HIS A 189 0.31 9.86 -5.22
C HIS A 189 0.19 10.11 -6.73
N VAL A 190 1.29 10.56 -7.33
CA VAL A 190 1.40 10.79 -8.77
C VAL A 190 2.46 9.85 -9.34
N VAL A 191 2.16 9.26 -10.50
CA VAL A 191 3.13 8.53 -11.32
C VAL A 191 3.50 9.42 -12.51
N ASP A 192 4.63 10.09 -12.41
CA ASP A 192 5.14 11.04 -13.40
C ASP A 192 6.25 10.45 -14.30
N TYR A 193 6.85 9.34 -13.88
CA TYR A 193 7.92 8.64 -14.61
C TYR A 193 7.43 7.77 -15.78
N LEU A 194 6.12 7.62 -15.96
CA LEU A 194 5.53 6.82 -17.03
C LEU A 194 4.60 7.68 -17.87
N GLU A 195 4.97 7.86 -19.13
CA GLU A 195 4.14 8.53 -20.12
C GLU A 195 2.85 7.75 -20.36
N ARG A 196 1.76 8.46 -20.66
CA ARG A 196 0.52 7.82 -21.08
C ARG A 196 0.70 7.28 -22.48
N HIS A 197 0.64 5.97 -22.61
CA HIS A 197 0.84 5.27 -23.87
C HIS A 197 -0.05 4.04 -23.88
N ALA A 198 -1.09 4.03 -24.72
CA ALA A 198 -1.99 2.89 -24.82
C ALA A 198 -1.31 1.71 -25.52
N LEU A 199 -1.10 0.61 -24.78
CA LEU A 199 -0.59 -0.62 -25.35
C LEU A 199 -1.71 -1.36 -26.12
N PRO A 200 -1.43 -1.89 -27.32
CA PRO A 200 -2.42 -2.63 -28.08
C PRO A 200 -2.77 -3.93 -27.33
N SER A 201 -4.06 -4.12 -27.03
CA SER A 201 -4.58 -5.36 -26.47
C SER A 201 -5.31 -6.15 -27.55
N ASN A 202 -4.83 -7.35 -27.89
CA ASN A 202 -5.48 -8.22 -28.87
C ASN A 202 -6.63 -9.00 -28.22
N LEU A 203 -7.83 -8.44 -28.31
CA LEU A 203 -9.07 -8.99 -27.75
C LEU A 203 -9.69 -10.12 -28.61
N HIS A 204 -9.14 -10.40 -29.80
CA HIS A 204 -9.58 -11.52 -30.62
C HIS A 204 -8.95 -12.85 -30.17
N ARG A 205 -7.87 -12.80 -29.38
CA ARG A 205 -7.30 -13.98 -28.73
C ARG A 205 -8.17 -14.41 -27.55
N ARG A 206 -7.97 -15.65 -27.10
CA ARG A 206 -8.54 -16.12 -25.82
C ARG A 206 -8.10 -15.23 -24.67
N LEU A 207 -8.89 -15.20 -23.59
CA LEU A 207 -8.58 -14.38 -22.41
C LEU A 207 -7.18 -14.73 -21.86
N HIS A 208 -6.33 -13.73 -21.75
CA HIS A 208 -5.03 -13.84 -21.12
C HIS A 208 -4.93 -12.79 -20.02
N ILE A 209 -5.04 -13.26 -18.79
CA ILE A 209 -5.03 -12.45 -17.58
C ILE A 209 -3.58 -12.12 -17.21
N GLY A 210 -3.24 -10.83 -17.22
CA GLY A 210 -1.99 -10.31 -16.67
C GLY A 210 -2.15 -9.97 -15.20
N VAL A 211 -1.21 -10.39 -14.36
CA VAL A 211 -1.12 -10.00 -12.94
C VAL A 211 0.26 -9.41 -12.71
N VAL A 212 0.36 -8.22 -12.15
CA VAL A 212 1.62 -7.46 -12.12
C VAL A 212 2.07 -7.17 -10.69
N GLY A 213 3.35 -7.44 -10.41
CA GLY A 213 4.03 -7.07 -9.18
C GLY A 213 4.44 -8.24 -8.27
N GLU A 214 4.81 -7.90 -7.04
CA GLU A 214 5.08 -8.85 -5.96
C GLU A 214 3.74 -9.30 -5.35
N ILE A 215 3.23 -10.47 -5.76
CA ILE A 215 1.92 -10.97 -5.33
C ILE A 215 2.09 -11.81 -4.06
N THR A 216 2.05 -11.12 -2.93
CA THR A 216 2.05 -11.70 -1.58
C THR A 216 0.65 -12.21 -1.17
N LYS A 217 0.55 -12.86 -0.01
CA LYS A 217 -0.72 -13.29 0.59
C LYS A 217 -1.81 -12.20 0.55
N HIS A 218 -1.52 -11.00 1.07
CA HIS A 218 -2.48 -9.89 1.12
C HIS A 218 -2.70 -9.22 -0.25
N LYS A 219 -1.79 -9.43 -1.21
CA LYS A 219 -1.96 -9.02 -2.61
C LYS A 219 -2.66 -10.09 -3.48
N GLY A 220 -3.20 -11.13 -2.86
CA GLY A 220 -4.08 -12.08 -3.55
C GLY A 220 -3.39 -13.30 -4.15
N ALA A 221 -2.26 -13.75 -3.60
CA ALA A 221 -1.58 -14.96 -4.10
C ALA A 221 -2.51 -16.20 -4.15
N ALA A 222 -3.37 -16.36 -3.14
CA ALA A 222 -4.38 -17.42 -3.10
C ALA A 222 -5.45 -17.27 -4.19
N ILE A 223 -5.88 -16.04 -4.50
CA ILE A 223 -6.84 -15.76 -5.58
C ILE A 223 -6.25 -16.21 -6.93
N VAL A 224 -5.01 -15.80 -7.23
CA VAL A 224 -4.35 -16.14 -8.50
C VAL A 224 -4.17 -17.65 -8.63
N SER A 225 -3.73 -18.32 -7.55
CA SER A 225 -3.51 -19.76 -7.53
C SER A 225 -4.81 -20.55 -7.74
N GLU A 226 -5.90 -20.11 -7.09
CA GLU A 226 -7.22 -20.71 -7.22
C GLU A 226 -7.81 -20.48 -8.63
N MET A 227 -7.65 -19.28 -9.20
CA MET A 227 -8.07 -19.02 -10.59
C MET A 227 -7.35 -19.94 -11.57
N ALA A 228 -6.03 -20.10 -11.44
CA ALA A 228 -5.26 -21.03 -12.28
C ALA A 228 -5.76 -22.48 -12.15
N ARG A 229 -6.06 -22.92 -10.91
CA ARG A 229 -6.63 -24.24 -10.63
C ARG A 229 -7.98 -24.43 -11.34
N LEU A 230 -8.86 -23.44 -11.25
CA LEU A 230 -10.19 -23.45 -11.88
C LEU A 230 -10.13 -23.46 -13.39
N ILE A 231 -9.25 -22.65 -14.00
CA ILE A 231 -9.00 -22.64 -15.44
C ILE A 231 -8.65 -24.04 -15.94
N ARG A 232 -7.71 -24.70 -15.27
CA ARG A 232 -7.29 -26.06 -15.61
C ARG A 232 -8.39 -27.09 -15.40
N GLN A 233 -9.02 -27.09 -14.23
CA GLN A 233 -10.04 -28.09 -13.87
C GLN A 233 -11.26 -28.02 -14.80
N ARG A 234 -11.66 -26.81 -15.19
CA ARG A 234 -12.86 -26.56 -16.00
C ARG A 234 -12.54 -26.42 -17.50
N HIS A 235 -11.29 -26.60 -17.92
CA HIS A 235 -10.83 -26.42 -19.31
C HIS A 235 -11.26 -25.09 -19.93
N LEU A 236 -11.21 -24.00 -19.15
CA LEU A 236 -11.66 -22.70 -19.61
C LEU A 236 -10.69 -22.13 -20.66
N PRO A 237 -11.17 -21.37 -21.66
CA PRO A 237 -10.32 -20.74 -22.67
C PRO A 237 -9.63 -19.47 -22.11
N ALA A 238 -8.88 -19.64 -21.03
CA ALA A 238 -8.17 -18.57 -20.35
C ALA A 238 -6.78 -19.02 -19.91
N GLN A 239 -5.87 -18.08 -19.70
CA GLN A 239 -4.57 -18.32 -19.09
C GLN A 239 -4.12 -17.11 -18.27
N ILE A 240 -3.19 -17.33 -17.34
CA ILE A 240 -2.66 -16.30 -16.45
C ILE A 240 -1.15 -16.16 -16.68
N THR A 241 -0.66 -14.92 -16.72
CA THR A 241 0.77 -14.63 -16.57
C THR A 241 0.98 -13.62 -15.45
N VAL A 242 1.81 -14.01 -14.48
CA VAL A 242 2.30 -13.12 -13.44
C VAL A 242 3.59 -12.46 -13.93
N ILE A 243 3.57 -11.15 -14.12
CA ILE A 243 4.73 -10.31 -14.40
C ILE A 243 5.26 -9.84 -13.04
N GLY A 244 6.20 -10.58 -12.48
CA GLY A 244 6.64 -10.42 -11.10
C GLY A 244 6.75 -11.75 -10.36
N ARG A 245 6.52 -11.71 -9.06
CA ARG A 245 6.60 -12.88 -8.17
C ARG A 245 5.22 -13.27 -7.66
N LEU A 246 5.04 -14.56 -7.39
CA LEU A 246 3.84 -15.11 -6.77
C LEU A 246 4.24 -15.93 -5.55
N GLU A 247 3.82 -15.48 -4.37
CA GLU A 247 4.08 -16.18 -3.11
C GLU A 247 3.41 -17.57 -3.10
N GLY A 248 4.20 -18.62 -2.84
CA GLY A 248 3.72 -20.01 -2.86
C GLY A 248 3.32 -20.53 -4.24
N GLY A 249 3.42 -19.70 -5.29
CA GLY A 249 3.03 -20.06 -6.66
C GLY A 249 4.03 -20.97 -7.34
N ARG A 250 3.51 -21.90 -8.14
CA ARG A 250 4.30 -22.73 -9.06
C ARG A 250 3.69 -22.66 -10.45
N GLU A 251 4.54 -22.65 -11.47
CA GLU A 251 4.07 -22.71 -12.84
C GLU A 251 3.27 -24.00 -13.07
N SER A 252 2.22 -23.89 -13.88
CA SER A 252 1.33 -25.01 -14.19
C SER A 252 0.60 -24.75 -15.50
N GLY A 253 -0.12 -25.75 -16.02
CA GLY A 253 -0.98 -25.56 -17.19
C GLY A 253 -2.02 -24.46 -16.93
N GLY A 254 -1.82 -23.29 -17.56
CA GLY A 254 -2.66 -22.10 -17.39
C GLY A 254 -2.05 -20.99 -16.52
N LEU A 255 -0.88 -21.17 -15.91
CA LEU A 255 -0.18 -20.15 -15.10
C LEU A 255 1.33 -20.11 -15.42
N ARG A 256 1.78 -18.94 -15.90
CA ARG A 256 3.20 -18.63 -16.12
C ARG A 256 3.66 -17.52 -15.17
N ILE A 257 4.91 -17.57 -14.70
CA ILE A 257 5.48 -16.57 -13.78
C ILE A 257 6.80 -16.07 -14.38
N LEU A 258 6.88 -14.78 -14.72
CA LEU A 258 8.06 -14.21 -15.40
C LEU A 258 9.20 -13.84 -14.46
N GLY A 259 8.94 -13.77 -13.15
CA GLY A 259 9.92 -13.36 -12.16
C GLY A 259 10.02 -11.83 -11.99
N PRO A 260 10.97 -11.37 -11.14
CA PRO A 260 11.13 -9.94 -10.86
C PRO A 260 11.51 -9.15 -12.12
N TYR A 261 11.05 -7.90 -12.19
CA TYR A 261 11.30 -6.99 -13.30
C TYR A 261 11.64 -5.59 -12.79
N ARG A 262 12.30 -4.79 -13.62
CA ARG A 262 12.47 -3.35 -13.41
C ARG A 262 11.25 -2.64 -13.97
N ARG A 263 10.78 -1.58 -13.29
CA ARG A 263 9.58 -0.83 -13.70
C ARG A 263 9.60 -0.39 -15.17
N SER A 264 10.76 0.01 -15.68
CA SER A 264 10.95 0.40 -17.09
C SER A 264 10.70 -0.72 -18.10
N GLU A 265 10.78 -1.99 -17.69
CA GLU A 265 10.55 -3.16 -18.54
C GLU A 265 9.07 -3.52 -18.64
N LEU A 266 8.21 -2.98 -17.76
CA LEU A 266 6.80 -3.35 -17.67
C LEU A 266 6.04 -3.23 -19.00
N PRO A 267 6.13 -2.13 -19.77
CA PRO A 267 5.41 -2.01 -21.03
C PRO A 267 5.77 -3.13 -22.01
N HIS A 268 7.08 -3.41 -22.14
CA HIS A 268 7.60 -4.46 -23.01
C HIS A 268 7.14 -5.85 -22.58
N LEU A 269 7.17 -6.14 -21.27
CA LEU A 269 6.73 -7.42 -20.73
C LEU A 269 5.23 -7.66 -20.96
N ILE A 270 4.41 -6.60 -20.87
CA ILE A 270 2.98 -6.67 -21.18
C ILE A 270 2.78 -7.08 -22.65
N GLU A 271 3.44 -6.41 -23.59
CA GLU A 271 3.36 -6.73 -25.02
C GLU A 271 3.83 -8.15 -25.33
N GLN A 272 5.01 -8.52 -24.83
CA GLN A 272 5.61 -9.83 -25.07
C GLN A 272 4.77 -10.97 -24.49
N CYS A 273 4.19 -10.77 -23.31
CA CYS A 273 3.44 -11.83 -22.67
C CYS A 273 2.10 -12.09 -23.35
N GLY A 274 1.54 -11.08 -24.03
CA GLY A 274 0.27 -11.18 -24.75
C GLY A 274 -0.97 -11.12 -23.85
N ALA A 275 -0.82 -10.68 -22.59
CA ALA A 275 -1.94 -10.41 -21.71
C ALA A 275 -2.85 -9.34 -22.31
N ASN A 276 -4.16 -9.54 -22.23
CA ASN A 276 -5.15 -8.67 -22.85
C ASN A 276 -6.22 -8.14 -21.87
N VAL A 277 -6.23 -8.65 -20.63
CA VAL A 277 -6.96 -8.09 -19.49
C VAL A 277 -6.09 -8.25 -18.25
N PHE A 278 -6.05 -7.25 -17.37
CA PHE A 278 -5.25 -7.28 -16.16
C PHE A 278 -6.12 -7.40 -14.92
N LEU A 279 -5.59 -8.08 -13.91
CA LEU A 279 -6.19 -8.19 -12.59
C LEU A 279 -5.18 -7.71 -11.54
N LEU A 280 -5.60 -6.77 -10.69
CA LEU A 280 -4.95 -6.50 -9.40
C LEU A 280 -5.72 -7.27 -8.31
N PRO A 281 -5.21 -8.42 -7.82
CA PRO A 281 -5.98 -9.33 -6.98
C PRO A 281 -5.90 -9.00 -5.49
N SER A 282 -5.53 -7.77 -5.14
CA SER A 282 -5.33 -7.35 -3.75
C SER A 282 -6.59 -7.53 -2.91
N ILE A 283 -6.48 -8.31 -1.84
CA ILE A 283 -7.58 -8.63 -0.92
C ILE A 283 -7.62 -7.69 0.30
N TRP A 284 -6.76 -6.68 0.28
CA TRP A 284 -6.63 -5.63 1.27
C TRP A 284 -6.83 -4.26 0.60
N PRO A 285 -7.26 -3.23 1.35
CA PRO A 285 -7.50 -1.92 0.79
C PRO A 285 -6.18 -1.18 0.53
N GLU A 286 -5.52 -1.39 -0.60
CA GLU A 286 -4.29 -0.63 -0.91
C GLU A 286 -4.54 0.89 -0.81
N THR A 287 -3.62 1.61 -0.18
CA THR A 287 -3.74 3.06 0.05
C THR A 287 -3.54 3.88 -1.23
N PHE A 288 -2.85 3.31 -2.24
CA PHE A 288 -2.68 3.88 -3.58
C PHE A 288 -2.60 2.83 -4.69
N SER A 289 -1.61 1.93 -4.65
CA SER A 289 -1.19 1.00 -5.72
C SER A 289 -0.60 1.68 -6.96
N TYR A 290 0.74 1.71 -7.02
CA TYR A 290 1.48 2.18 -8.20
C TYR A 290 1.19 1.33 -9.44
N VAL A 291 1.04 0.01 -9.26
CA VAL A 291 0.76 -0.93 -10.37
C VAL A 291 -0.56 -0.59 -11.06
N ALA A 292 -1.63 -0.31 -10.30
CA ALA A 292 -2.91 0.09 -10.91
C ALA A 292 -2.77 1.39 -11.72
N GLU A 293 -2.04 2.39 -11.22
CA GLU A 293 -1.77 3.63 -11.96
C GLU A 293 -0.94 3.39 -13.22
N GLU A 294 0.11 2.55 -13.14
CA GLU A 294 0.94 2.19 -14.30
C GLU A 294 0.10 1.49 -15.37
N LEU A 295 -0.74 0.53 -15.01
CA LEU A 295 -1.62 -0.17 -15.95
C LEU A 295 -2.67 0.75 -16.60
N MET A 296 -3.27 1.65 -15.82
CA MET A 296 -4.20 2.66 -16.35
C MET A 296 -3.50 3.61 -17.34
N ARG A 297 -2.27 4.03 -17.05
CA ARG A 297 -1.46 4.87 -17.97
C ARG A 297 -1.06 4.14 -19.24
N LEU A 298 -0.91 2.82 -19.15
CA LEU A 298 -0.66 1.96 -20.29
C LEU A 298 -1.93 1.61 -21.09
N GLY A 299 -3.10 2.13 -20.71
CA GLY A 299 -4.35 1.97 -21.46
C GLY A 299 -4.85 0.53 -21.54
N VAL A 300 -4.36 -0.38 -20.70
CA VAL A 300 -4.80 -1.78 -20.71
C VAL A 300 -6.08 -1.97 -19.90
N PRO A 301 -6.95 -2.94 -20.25
CA PRO A 301 -8.12 -3.25 -19.43
C PRO A 301 -7.72 -3.76 -18.05
N LEU A 302 -8.33 -3.23 -16.99
CA LEU A 302 -7.93 -3.48 -15.61
C LEU A 302 -9.13 -3.80 -14.73
N ALA A 303 -9.10 -4.97 -14.10
CA ALA A 303 -10.03 -5.36 -13.04
C ALA A 303 -9.37 -5.29 -11.67
N VAL A 304 -10.14 -4.86 -10.66
CA VAL A 304 -9.72 -4.81 -9.26
C VAL A 304 -10.86 -5.26 -8.36
N PHE A 305 -10.55 -5.79 -7.17
CA PHE A 305 -11.58 -5.94 -6.13
C PHE A 305 -12.02 -4.57 -5.61
N ASN A 306 -13.26 -4.47 -5.16
CA ASN A 306 -13.85 -3.24 -4.59
C ASN A 306 -13.26 -2.88 -3.22
N LEU A 307 -11.95 -2.63 -3.17
CA LEU A 307 -11.16 -2.38 -1.98
C LEU A 307 -10.14 -1.26 -2.23
N GLY A 308 -10.09 -0.29 -1.32
CA GLY A 308 -9.04 0.72 -1.27
C GLY A 308 -9.02 1.68 -2.46
N ALA A 309 -7.90 2.37 -2.58
CA ALA A 309 -7.64 3.36 -3.64
C ALA A 309 -7.73 2.82 -5.07
N PRO A 310 -7.32 1.57 -5.38
CA PRO A 310 -7.45 1.04 -6.73
C PRO A 310 -8.90 1.02 -7.20
N ALA A 311 -9.84 0.62 -6.34
CA ALA A 311 -11.27 0.57 -6.68
C ALA A 311 -11.84 1.95 -7.02
N GLU A 312 -11.51 2.97 -6.23
CA GLU A 312 -11.93 4.35 -6.48
C GLU A 312 -11.48 4.86 -7.85
N ARG A 313 -10.22 4.62 -8.21
CA ARG A 313 -9.65 5.07 -9.49
C ARG A 313 -10.15 4.26 -10.67
N VAL A 314 -10.23 2.93 -10.52
CA VAL A 314 -10.68 2.03 -11.60
C VAL A 314 -12.18 2.18 -11.89
N ALA A 315 -13.00 2.56 -10.90
CA ALA A 315 -14.40 2.91 -11.14
C ALA A 315 -14.58 4.09 -12.11
N GLN A 316 -13.58 4.96 -12.23
CA GLN A 316 -13.57 6.12 -13.13
C GLN A 316 -12.75 5.87 -14.40
N TYR A 317 -12.21 4.67 -14.58
CA TYR A 317 -11.37 4.32 -15.71
C TYR A 317 -12.20 3.68 -16.83
N GLU A 318 -12.07 4.18 -18.06
CA GLU A 318 -12.86 3.73 -19.23
C GLU A 318 -12.73 2.23 -19.51
N HIS A 319 -11.56 1.66 -19.23
CA HIS A 319 -11.29 0.22 -19.39
C HIS A 319 -11.22 -0.50 -18.03
N GLY A 320 -11.95 0.01 -17.04
CA GLY A 320 -11.98 -0.48 -15.68
C GLY A 320 -13.12 -1.45 -15.39
N LEU A 321 -12.85 -2.42 -14.51
CA LEU A 321 -13.85 -3.29 -13.89
C LEU A 321 -13.61 -3.33 -12.38
N VAL A 322 -14.66 -3.05 -11.60
CA VAL A 322 -14.64 -3.22 -10.14
C VAL A 322 -15.45 -4.47 -9.77
N LEU A 323 -14.78 -5.44 -9.16
CA LEU A 323 -15.35 -6.71 -8.73
C LEU A 323 -15.95 -6.57 -7.33
N ASP A 324 -17.21 -6.96 -7.17
CA ASP A 324 -17.97 -6.79 -5.93
C ASP A 324 -17.61 -7.82 -4.83
N ARG A 325 -17.03 -8.96 -5.22
CA ARG A 325 -16.67 -10.06 -4.32
C ARG A 325 -15.23 -10.50 -4.50
N VAL A 326 -14.58 -10.74 -3.36
CA VAL A 326 -13.19 -11.22 -3.27
C VAL A 326 -13.16 -12.75 -3.34
N GLU A 327 -13.52 -13.28 -4.50
CA GLU A 327 -13.61 -14.73 -4.75
C GLU A 327 -13.04 -15.07 -6.12
N ALA A 328 -12.13 -16.05 -6.18
CA ALA A 328 -11.44 -16.43 -7.41
C ALA A 328 -12.38 -16.89 -8.53
N ALA A 329 -13.39 -17.71 -8.21
CA ALA A 329 -14.37 -18.18 -9.19
C ALA A 329 -15.19 -17.03 -9.76
N HIS A 330 -15.71 -16.16 -8.88
CA HIS A 330 -16.45 -14.98 -9.28
C HIS A 330 -15.61 -14.02 -10.14
N ALA A 331 -14.38 -13.72 -9.71
CA ALA A 331 -13.46 -12.87 -10.46
C ALA A 331 -13.20 -13.42 -11.87
N LEU A 332 -12.98 -14.73 -11.99
CA LEU A 332 -12.75 -15.37 -13.29
C LEU A 332 -13.97 -15.29 -14.21
N GLU A 333 -15.18 -15.50 -13.68
CA GLU A 333 -16.43 -15.37 -14.43
C GLU A 333 -16.63 -13.93 -14.93
N GLN A 334 -16.41 -12.93 -14.06
CA GLN A 334 -16.51 -11.52 -14.43
C GLN A 334 -15.45 -11.12 -15.46
N LEU A 335 -14.22 -11.62 -15.35
CA LEU A 335 -13.16 -11.34 -16.32
C LEU A 335 -13.45 -11.93 -17.71
N LEU A 336 -14.07 -13.10 -17.77
CA LEU A 336 -14.55 -13.70 -19.04
C LEU A 336 -15.63 -12.84 -19.69
N ALA A 337 -16.62 -12.39 -18.90
CA ALA A 337 -17.68 -11.51 -19.37
C ALA A 337 -17.13 -10.15 -19.83
N PHE A 338 -16.22 -9.56 -19.05
CA PHE A 338 -15.59 -8.28 -19.36
C PHE A 338 -14.76 -8.35 -20.64
N HIS A 339 -13.97 -9.42 -20.83
CA HIS A 339 -13.23 -9.63 -22.08
C HIS A 339 -14.15 -9.73 -23.30
N ALA A 340 -15.30 -10.41 -23.18
CA ALA A 340 -16.27 -10.54 -24.26
C ALA A 340 -16.93 -9.19 -24.61
N ASP A 341 -17.31 -8.40 -23.61
CA ASP A 341 -17.87 -7.05 -23.77
C ASP A 341 -16.85 -6.09 -24.43
N LEU A 342 -15.60 -6.06 -23.95
CA LEU A 342 -14.54 -5.27 -24.57
C LEU A 342 -14.32 -5.62 -26.04
N ARG A 343 -14.37 -6.91 -26.38
CA ARG A 343 -14.27 -7.38 -27.77
C ARG A 343 -15.45 -6.90 -28.61
N ALA A 344 -16.67 -6.93 -28.06
CA ALA A 344 -17.87 -6.47 -28.76
C ALA A 344 -17.86 -4.96 -29.04
N ARG A 345 -17.28 -4.14 -28.15
CA ARG A 345 -17.16 -2.68 -28.34
C ARG A 345 -16.15 -2.27 -29.43
N ARG A 346 -15.22 -3.17 -29.79
CA ARG A 346 -14.17 -2.92 -30.80
C ARG A 346 -14.43 -3.61 -32.14
N ALA A 347 -15.48 -4.44 -32.22
CA ALA A 347 -15.96 -5.06 -33.45
C ALA A 347 -16.94 -4.12 -34.15
#